data_AF-A0A0F9DSS2-F1
#
_entry.id   AF-A0A0F9DSS2-F1
#
_cell.length_a   1.000
_cell.length_b   1.000
_cell.length_c   1.000
_cell.angle_alpha   90.00
_cell.angle_beta   90.00
_cell.angle_gamma   90.00
#
_symmetry.space_group_name_H-M   'P 1'
#
loop_
_entity.id
_entity.type
_entity.pdbx_description
1 polymer ?
#
loop_
_entity_poly.entity_id
_entity_poly.type
_entity_poly.pdbx_seq_one_letter_code
_entity_poly.pdbx_strand_id
1 'polypeptide(L)'
;MKLYKYLSADAATAFLTEPTLRLSQNNSQNDPFEVLPTGIDINKIKDVSQETIKICGREFNSHRDINPYLDLYGYVSLSKNKESMPMWGNYATNSKGILVEFEVDEEDPFSIFDINKTNDIEAYLSDNVIYNRERSYSKNITTLSDEEVNNFSKHYFFSKHESWKHEEEYR
;
A
#
# COMPACT_ATOMS: atom_id res chain seq x y z
N MET A 1 13.97 1.84 -12.51
CA MET A 1 12.95 2.87 -12.78
C MET A 1 13.20 4.20 -12.06
N LYS A 2 12.57 5.28 -12.55
CA LYS A 2 12.49 6.58 -11.85
C LYS A 2 11.15 6.72 -11.17
N LEU A 3 11.17 7.06 -9.88
CA LEU A 3 9.97 7.27 -9.06
C LEU A 3 10.04 8.62 -8.36
N TYR A 4 8.89 9.17 -8.01
CA TYR A 4 8.75 10.54 -7.56
C TYR A 4 7.97 10.64 -6.25
N LYS A 5 8.44 11.46 -5.30
CA LYS A 5 7.68 11.82 -4.10
C LYS A 5 7.38 13.31 -4.11
N TYR A 6 6.10 13.64 -4.09
CA TYR A 6 5.61 14.99 -3.87
C TYR A 6 5.62 15.28 -2.37
N LEU A 7 6.26 16.37 -1.96
CA LEU A 7 6.37 16.77 -0.56
C LEU A 7 5.87 18.21 -0.38
N SER A 8 5.09 18.43 0.69
CA SER A 8 4.81 19.76 1.21
C SER A 8 6.11 20.48 1.61
N ALA A 9 6.09 21.81 1.69
CA ALA A 9 7.27 22.57 2.13
C ALA A 9 7.80 22.12 3.50
N ASP A 10 6.91 21.80 4.44
CA ASP A 10 7.29 21.32 5.78
C ASP A 10 7.89 19.91 5.72
N ALA A 11 7.26 18.98 4.98
CA ALA A 11 7.79 17.63 4.80
C ALA A 11 9.12 17.63 4.03
N ALA A 12 9.26 18.52 3.05
CA ALA A 12 10.50 18.72 2.31
C ALA A 12 11.64 19.16 3.23
N THR A 13 11.37 20.10 4.13
CA THR A 13 12.38 20.59 5.08
C THR A 13 12.81 19.48 6.05
N ALA A 14 11.85 18.70 6.56
CA ALA A 14 12.14 17.53 7.39
C ALA A 14 12.99 16.50 6.62
N PHE A 15 12.57 16.14 5.40
CA PHE A 15 13.27 15.17 4.55
C PHE A 15 14.69 15.61 4.18
N LEU A 16 14.90 16.89 3.85
CA LEU A 16 16.23 17.41 3.51
C LEU A 16 17.17 17.47 4.72
N THR A 17 16.62 17.55 5.94
CA THR A 17 17.40 17.53 7.18
C THR A 17 17.75 16.09 7.57
N GLU A 18 16.76 15.21 7.48
CA GLU A 18 16.85 13.79 7.80
C GLU A 18 16.09 13.00 6.72
N PRO A 19 16.80 12.39 5.73
CA PRO A 19 16.19 11.77 4.55
C PRO A 19 15.47 10.46 4.87
N THR A 20 14.35 10.58 5.58
CA THR A 20 13.52 9.48 6.02
C THR A 20 12.15 9.57 5.39
N LEU A 21 11.60 8.42 5.00
CA LEU A 21 10.23 8.31 4.50
C LEU A 21 9.38 7.59 5.55
N ARG A 22 8.25 8.20 5.89
CA ARG A 22 7.30 7.59 6.82
C ARG A 22 6.56 6.45 6.13
N LEU A 23 6.50 5.30 6.80
CA LEU A 23 5.56 4.24 6.50
C LEU A 23 4.15 4.69 6.90
N SER A 24 3.38 5.11 5.89
CA SER A 24 2.01 5.60 6.09
C SER A 24 1.10 4.43 6.44
N GLN A 25 0.21 4.62 7.41
CA GLN A 25 -0.70 3.57 7.87
C GLN A 25 -1.99 3.57 7.03
N ASN A 26 -2.75 2.48 7.04
CA ASN A 26 -4.01 2.35 6.29
C ASN A 26 -4.97 3.51 6.52
N ASN A 27 -5.05 4.01 7.76
CA ASN A 27 -5.96 5.08 8.15
C ASN A 27 -5.49 6.51 7.77
N SER A 28 -4.34 6.64 7.11
CA SER A 28 -3.74 7.94 6.76
C SER A 28 -3.71 8.22 5.26
N GLN A 29 -4.41 7.40 4.48
CA GLN A 29 -4.42 7.47 3.04
C GLN A 29 -5.45 8.48 2.51
N ASN A 30 -5.21 9.00 1.32
CA ASN A 30 -6.08 10.02 0.72
C ASN A 30 -7.34 9.45 0.08
N ASP A 31 -7.31 8.21 -0.42
CA ASP A 31 -8.51 7.51 -0.82
C ASP A 31 -9.18 6.94 0.45
N PRO A 32 -10.36 7.41 0.87
CA PRO A 32 -11.03 6.87 2.06
C PRO A 32 -11.46 5.41 1.90
N PHE A 33 -11.29 4.84 0.71
CA PHE A 33 -11.68 3.50 0.33
C PHE A 33 -10.50 2.57 0.04
N GLU A 34 -9.26 3.05 0.02
CA GLU A 34 -8.11 2.15 -0.19
C GLU A 34 -7.84 1.30 1.05
N VAL A 35 -7.29 0.10 0.82
CA VAL A 35 -6.93 -0.89 1.86
C VAL A 35 -8.08 -1.30 2.81
N LEU A 36 -9.33 -0.96 2.48
CA LEU A 36 -10.50 -1.37 3.22
C LEU A 36 -11.22 -2.50 2.49
N PRO A 37 -11.24 -3.74 3.03
CA PRO A 37 -12.04 -4.82 2.48
C PRO A 37 -13.52 -4.47 2.32
N THR A 38 -14.11 -4.87 1.20
CA THR A 38 -15.55 -4.71 1.00
C THR A 38 -16.35 -5.64 1.92
N GLY A 39 -17.55 -5.24 2.31
CA GLY A 39 -18.43 -6.10 3.12
C GLY A 39 -18.76 -7.44 2.43
N ILE A 40 -18.82 -7.45 1.10
CA ILE A 40 -19.00 -8.67 0.29
C ILE A 40 -17.83 -9.62 0.52
N ASP A 41 -16.60 -9.12 0.43
CA ASP A 41 -15.41 -9.97 0.59
C ASP A 41 -15.19 -10.41 2.02
N ILE A 42 -15.49 -9.55 3.00
CA ILE A 42 -15.51 -9.96 4.41
C ILE A 42 -16.52 -11.09 4.64
N ASN A 43 -17.68 -11.06 3.97
CA ASN A 43 -18.65 -12.14 4.05
C ASN A 43 -18.16 -13.42 3.37
N LYS A 44 -17.51 -13.33 2.20
CA LYS A 44 -16.84 -14.50 1.59
C LYS A 44 -15.83 -15.15 2.54
N ILE A 45 -15.01 -14.34 3.21
CA ILE A 45 -14.04 -14.84 4.19
C ILE A 45 -14.77 -15.47 5.39
N LYS A 46 -15.84 -14.85 5.90
CA LYS A 46 -16.65 -15.41 7.00
C LYS A 46 -17.21 -16.79 6.68
N ASP A 47 -17.76 -16.95 5.48
CA ASP A 47 -18.43 -18.17 5.05
C ASP A 47 -17.44 -19.35 4.96
N VAL A 48 -16.16 -19.05 4.71
CA VAL A 48 -15.07 -20.02 4.64
C VAL A 48 -14.32 -20.18 5.99
N SER A 49 -14.30 -19.14 6.83
CA SER A 49 -13.59 -19.15 8.12
C SER A 49 -14.36 -19.94 9.18
N GLN A 50 -14.19 -21.26 9.23
CA GLN A 50 -14.54 -22.09 10.39
C GLN A 50 -13.33 -22.36 11.32
N GLU A 51 -12.12 -21.90 10.96
CA GLU A 51 -10.86 -22.24 11.62
C GLU A 51 -9.96 -21.00 11.89
N THR A 52 -8.99 -21.19 12.78
CA THR A 52 -7.93 -20.22 13.12
C THR A 52 -6.88 -20.18 11.99
N ILE A 53 -6.57 -19.01 11.46
CA ILE A 53 -5.56 -18.79 10.41
C ILE A 53 -4.23 -18.45 11.10
N LYS A 54 -3.09 -18.94 10.60
CA LYS A 54 -1.76 -18.54 11.08
C LYS A 54 -1.09 -17.65 10.05
N ILE A 55 -0.88 -16.37 10.35
CA ILE A 55 -0.20 -15.46 9.42
C ILE A 55 1.04 -14.89 10.10
N CYS A 56 2.21 -14.98 9.45
CA CYS A 56 3.51 -14.55 9.99
C CYS A 56 3.78 -15.10 11.41
N GLY A 57 3.38 -16.36 11.68
CA GLY A 57 3.53 -17.00 12.99
C GLY A 57 2.58 -16.52 14.09
N ARG A 58 1.62 -15.63 13.78
CA ARG A 58 0.54 -15.20 14.68
C ARG A 58 -0.76 -15.94 14.34
N GLU A 59 -1.43 -16.43 15.38
CA GLU A 59 -2.75 -17.04 15.25
C GLU A 59 -3.83 -15.95 15.22
N PHE A 60 -4.64 -15.98 14.17
CA PHE A 60 -5.75 -15.09 13.91
C PHE A 60 -7.05 -15.90 13.88
N ASN A 61 -7.95 -15.59 14.81
CA ASN A 61 -9.26 -16.18 14.91
C ASN A 61 -10.22 -15.46 13.94
N SER A 62 -10.40 -16.02 12.74
CA SER A 62 -11.47 -15.68 11.77
C SER A 62 -11.35 -14.35 11.00
N HIS A 63 -12.34 -14.07 10.14
CA HIS A 63 -12.60 -12.80 9.44
C HIS A 63 -12.43 -11.50 10.26
N ARG A 64 -12.51 -11.57 11.60
CA ARG A 64 -12.33 -10.40 12.48
C ARG A 64 -10.89 -9.87 12.45
N ASP A 65 -9.97 -10.70 11.99
CA ASP A 65 -8.55 -10.44 12.08
C ASP A 65 -7.91 -10.00 10.75
N ILE A 66 -8.67 -10.00 9.65
CA ILE A 66 -8.14 -9.55 8.36
C ILE A 66 -7.79 -8.06 8.37
N ASN A 67 -8.64 -7.20 8.95
CA ASN A 67 -8.33 -5.78 9.06
C ASN A 67 -7.13 -5.52 9.98
N PRO A 68 -7.06 -6.09 11.20
CA PRO A 68 -5.84 -6.06 12.01
C PRO A 68 -4.58 -6.53 11.28
N TYR A 69 -4.68 -7.54 10.42
CA TYR A 69 -3.56 -8.00 9.61
C TYR A 69 -3.12 -6.96 8.57
N LEU A 70 -4.07 -6.39 7.81
CA LEU A 70 -3.77 -5.33 6.85
C LEU A 70 -3.16 -4.11 7.55
N ASP A 71 -3.57 -3.81 8.79
CA ASP A 71 -3.07 -2.70 9.60
C ASP A 71 -1.64 -2.90 10.12
N LEU A 72 -1.04 -4.10 9.98
CA LEU A 72 0.37 -4.32 10.30
C LEU A 72 1.30 -3.71 9.24
N TYR A 73 0.81 -3.44 8.03
CA TYR A 73 1.59 -2.92 6.94
C TYR A 73 1.56 -1.39 6.91
N GLY A 74 2.69 -0.82 6.49
CA GLY A 74 2.79 0.59 6.15
C GLY A 74 3.33 0.76 4.74
N TYR A 75 3.00 1.88 4.11
CA TYR A 75 3.24 2.11 2.68
C TYR A 75 4.12 3.32 2.45
N VAL A 76 4.94 3.22 1.42
CA VAL A 76 5.62 4.35 0.79
C VAL A 76 5.02 4.55 -0.58
N SER A 77 4.08 5.50 -0.70
CA SER A 77 3.51 5.86 -1.99
C SER A 77 4.47 6.73 -2.79
N LEU A 78 4.97 6.21 -3.92
CA LEU A 78 5.74 6.95 -4.92
C LEU A 78 4.93 7.04 -6.21
N SER A 79 5.19 8.05 -7.04
CA SER A 79 4.53 8.23 -8.34
C SER A 79 5.50 7.97 -9.47
N LYS A 80 5.02 7.41 -10.58
CA LYS A 80 5.76 7.37 -11.86
C LYS A 80 5.61 8.68 -12.65
N ASN A 81 4.68 9.54 -12.25
CA ASN A 81 4.35 10.77 -12.94
C ASN A 81 4.85 11.98 -12.16
N LYS A 82 5.85 12.70 -12.71
CA LYS A 82 6.39 13.94 -12.13
C LYS A 82 5.57 15.20 -12.47
N GLU A 83 4.65 15.10 -13.43
CA GLU A 83 3.93 16.24 -14.03
C GLU A 83 2.46 16.31 -13.58
N SER A 84 2.03 15.44 -12.65
CA SER A 84 0.65 15.36 -12.20
C SER A 84 0.24 16.61 -11.41
N MET A 85 -0.53 17.50 -12.06
CA MET A 85 -1.06 18.72 -11.43
C MET A 85 -1.94 18.45 -10.22
N PRO A 86 -2.82 17.41 -10.21
CA PRO A 86 -3.55 17.05 -9.00
C PRO A 86 -2.63 16.67 -7.84
N MET A 87 -1.49 15.99 -8.12
CA MET A 87 -0.51 15.65 -7.08
C MET A 87 0.14 16.90 -6.49
N TRP A 88 0.50 17.88 -7.32
CA TRP A 88 0.98 19.19 -6.86
C TRP A 88 -0.05 19.93 -6.00
N GLY A 89 -1.33 19.81 -6.31
CA GLY A 89 -2.41 20.40 -5.51
C GLY A 89 -2.56 19.72 -4.14
N ASN A 90 -2.65 18.39 -4.13
CA ASN A 90 -2.99 17.61 -2.94
C ASN A 90 -1.81 17.37 -1.99
N TYR A 91 -0.61 17.16 -2.52
CA TYR A 91 0.55 16.71 -1.72
C TYR A 91 1.63 17.78 -1.52
N ALA A 92 1.65 18.85 -2.32
CA ALA A 92 2.64 19.90 -2.24
C ALA A 92 2.02 21.25 -1.81
N THR A 93 1.37 21.29 -0.63
CA THR A 93 0.79 22.50 0.02
C THR A 93 0.24 23.56 -0.97
N ASN A 94 -0.72 23.18 -1.83
CA ASN A 94 -1.26 24.05 -2.90
C ASN A 94 -0.17 24.56 -3.86
N SER A 95 0.58 23.65 -4.48
CA SER A 95 1.69 23.94 -5.42
C SER A 95 2.93 24.61 -4.80
N LYS A 96 3.08 24.58 -3.47
CA LYS A 96 4.27 25.00 -2.73
C LYS A 96 4.91 23.78 -2.04
N GLY A 97 5.98 23.30 -2.62
CA GLY A 97 6.69 22.12 -2.12
C GLY A 97 7.84 21.74 -3.05
N ILE A 98 8.29 20.50 -2.95
CA ILE A 98 9.29 19.95 -3.85
C ILE A 98 8.83 18.61 -4.42
N LEU A 99 9.51 18.22 -5.49
CA LEU A 99 9.47 16.86 -6.01
C LEU A 99 10.83 16.23 -5.79
N VAL A 100 10.87 15.05 -5.18
CA VAL A 100 12.09 14.25 -5.03
C VAL A 100 12.04 13.12 -6.06
N GLU A 101 13.07 13.00 -6.90
CA GLU A 101 13.26 11.87 -7.81
C GLU A 101 14.15 10.82 -7.14
N PHE A 102 13.69 9.57 -7.18
CA PHE A 102 14.43 8.38 -6.75
C PHE A 102 14.79 7.57 -7.99
N GLU A 103 16.04 7.13 -8.06
CA GLU A 103 16.48 6.11 -9.00
C GLU A 103 16.42 4.76 -8.29
N VAL A 104 15.48 3.93 -8.70
CA VAL A 104 15.12 2.67 -8.04
C VAL A 104 15.51 1.51 -8.93
N ASP A 105 16.28 0.56 -8.39
CA ASP A 105 16.54 -0.71 -9.07
C ASP A 105 15.24 -1.52 -9.11
N GLU A 106 14.85 -1.99 -10.30
CA GLU A 106 13.62 -2.78 -10.46
C GLU A 106 13.78 -4.20 -9.89
N GLU A 107 15.01 -4.71 -9.82
CA GLU A 107 15.31 -6.03 -9.26
C GLU A 107 15.46 -6.01 -7.72
N ASP A 108 15.80 -4.84 -7.14
CA ASP A 108 15.78 -4.61 -5.70
C ASP A 108 15.20 -3.22 -5.36
N PRO A 109 13.85 -3.06 -5.41
CA PRO A 109 13.21 -1.77 -5.16
C PRO A 109 13.47 -1.20 -3.76
N PHE A 110 13.84 -2.08 -2.80
CA PHE A 110 14.13 -1.70 -1.43
C PHE A 110 15.55 -1.18 -1.23
N SER A 111 16.42 -1.27 -2.24
CA SER A 111 17.81 -0.79 -2.18
C SER A 111 17.95 0.70 -1.89
N ILE A 112 16.90 1.49 -2.14
CA ILE A 112 16.85 2.93 -1.83
C ILE A 112 16.62 3.23 -0.34
N PHE A 113 16.28 2.22 0.46
CA PHE A 113 16.02 2.37 1.88
C PHE A 113 17.12 1.72 2.72
N ASP A 114 17.58 2.45 3.73
CA ASP A 114 18.44 1.88 4.77
C ASP A 114 17.57 1.14 5.80
N ILE A 115 17.26 -0.11 5.52
CA ILE A 115 16.44 -0.98 6.36
C ILE A 115 17.23 -2.22 6.81
N ASN A 116 17.07 -2.57 8.09
CA ASN A 116 17.48 -3.90 8.57
C ASN A 116 16.50 -4.93 8.02
N LYS A 117 16.79 -5.47 6.83
CA LYS A 117 15.97 -6.52 6.20
C LYS A 117 15.85 -7.71 7.17
N THR A 118 14.61 -8.10 7.47
CA THR A 118 14.35 -9.34 8.20
C THR A 118 14.49 -10.54 7.26
N ASN A 119 14.53 -11.76 7.81
CA ASN A 119 14.51 -12.98 7.00
C ASN A 119 13.14 -13.27 6.37
N ASP A 120 12.10 -12.50 6.72
CA ASP A 120 10.76 -12.66 6.16
C ASP A 120 10.62 -11.87 4.86
N ILE A 121 10.77 -12.57 3.74
CA ILE A 121 10.67 -11.95 2.41
C ILE A 121 9.25 -11.46 2.09
N GLU A 122 8.23 -12.01 2.73
CA GLU A 122 6.83 -11.59 2.52
C GLU A 122 6.47 -10.29 3.24
N ALA A 123 7.34 -9.83 4.15
CA ALA A 123 7.21 -8.53 4.81
C ALA A 123 7.55 -7.35 3.89
N TYR A 124 8.16 -7.59 2.73
CA TYR A 124 8.63 -6.57 1.78
C TYR A 124 7.94 -6.76 0.43
N LEU A 125 6.94 -5.93 0.16
CA LEU A 125 6.15 -5.98 -1.06
C LEU A 125 6.31 -4.68 -1.83
N SER A 126 6.55 -4.78 -3.14
CA SER A 126 6.63 -3.62 -4.02
C SER A 126 5.99 -3.91 -5.37
N ASP A 127 5.07 -3.05 -5.82
CA ASP A 127 4.41 -3.16 -7.12
C ASP A 127 3.69 -1.85 -7.50
N ASN A 128 3.26 -1.81 -8.75
CA ASN A 128 2.34 -0.80 -9.26
C ASN A 128 0.97 -0.94 -8.61
N VAL A 129 0.37 0.20 -8.29
CA VAL A 129 -1.04 0.24 -7.94
C VAL A 129 -1.90 0.02 -9.19
N ILE A 130 -2.83 -0.90 -9.08
CA ILE A 130 -3.83 -1.22 -10.10
C ILE A 130 -5.07 -0.36 -9.86
N TYR A 131 -5.53 0.30 -10.93
CA TYR A 131 -6.65 1.23 -10.87
C TYR A 131 -7.92 0.60 -11.45
N ASN A 132 -8.92 0.36 -10.60
CA ASN A 132 -10.15 -0.34 -10.96
C ASN A 132 -11.39 0.44 -10.50
N ARG A 133 -12.54 0.21 -11.16
CA ARG A 133 -13.85 0.69 -10.65
C ARG A 133 -14.37 -0.19 -9.52
N GLU A 134 -14.27 -1.49 -9.72
CA GLU A 134 -14.67 -2.47 -8.72
C GLU A 134 -13.54 -2.68 -7.71
N ARG A 135 -13.86 -2.48 -6.44
CA ARG A 135 -12.91 -2.64 -5.34
C ARG A 135 -12.83 -4.08 -4.82
N SER A 136 -13.88 -4.86 -5.05
CA SER A 136 -13.98 -6.20 -4.48
C SER A 136 -12.93 -7.14 -5.04
N TYR A 137 -12.48 -8.06 -4.20
CA TYR A 137 -11.62 -9.15 -4.60
C TYR A 137 -12.40 -10.11 -5.52
N SER A 138 -11.99 -10.19 -6.78
CA SER A 138 -12.73 -10.88 -7.84
C SER A 138 -12.65 -12.40 -7.73
N LYS A 139 -11.61 -12.94 -7.09
CA LYS A 139 -11.45 -14.39 -6.94
C LYS A 139 -12.39 -14.91 -5.85
N ASN A 140 -12.90 -16.12 -6.08
CA ASN A 140 -13.60 -16.87 -5.05
C ASN A 140 -12.58 -17.36 -4.03
N ILE A 141 -12.91 -17.15 -2.76
CA ILE A 141 -12.16 -17.70 -1.63
C ILE A 141 -12.89 -18.99 -1.27
N THR A 142 -12.22 -20.13 -1.39
CA THR A 142 -12.81 -21.44 -1.07
C THR A 142 -12.19 -22.07 0.16
N THR A 143 -10.95 -21.68 0.47
CA THR A 143 -10.21 -22.03 1.68
C THR A 143 -9.54 -20.76 2.23
N LEU A 144 -8.96 -20.81 3.43
CA LEU A 144 -8.16 -19.70 3.99
C LEU A 144 -6.74 -20.18 4.26
N SER A 145 -6.05 -20.51 3.17
CA SER A 145 -4.60 -20.74 3.20
C SER A 145 -3.83 -19.41 3.32
N ASP A 146 -2.59 -19.50 3.79
CA ASP A 146 -1.67 -18.34 3.87
C ASP A 146 -1.51 -17.66 2.50
N GLU A 147 -1.43 -18.45 1.43
CA GLU A 147 -1.35 -17.94 0.05
C GLU A 147 -2.61 -17.15 -0.34
N GLU A 148 -3.81 -17.64 0.00
CA GLU A 148 -5.06 -16.93 -0.28
C GLU A 148 -5.15 -15.61 0.49
N VAL A 149 -4.73 -15.60 1.76
CA VAL A 149 -4.69 -14.38 2.58
C VAL A 149 -3.67 -13.38 2.04
N ASN A 150 -2.50 -13.85 1.62
CA ASN A 150 -1.47 -13.01 1.00
C ASN A 150 -1.97 -12.42 -0.33
N ASN A 151 -2.61 -13.22 -1.17
CA ASN A 151 -3.19 -12.76 -2.44
C ASN A 151 -4.33 -11.77 -2.23
N PHE A 152 -5.19 -12.01 -1.24
CA PHE A 152 -6.24 -11.09 -0.83
C PHE A 152 -5.65 -9.76 -0.37
N SER A 153 -4.64 -9.81 0.49
CA SER A 153 -4.02 -8.61 1.07
C SER A 153 -3.29 -7.80 0.01
N LYS A 154 -2.53 -8.45 -0.87
CA LYS A 154 -1.89 -7.81 -2.04
C LYS A 154 -2.90 -7.07 -2.92
N HIS A 155 -4.08 -7.65 -3.16
CA HIS A 155 -5.13 -6.95 -3.91
C HIS A 155 -5.48 -5.61 -3.26
N TYR A 156 -5.68 -5.58 -1.95
CA TYR A 156 -6.04 -4.35 -1.23
C TYR A 156 -4.87 -3.37 -1.06
N PHE A 157 -3.64 -3.87 -0.93
CA PHE A 157 -2.42 -3.05 -0.85
C PHE A 157 -2.10 -2.35 -2.17
N PHE A 158 -2.39 -2.99 -3.30
CA PHE A 158 -2.02 -2.50 -4.63
C PHE A 158 -3.25 -2.19 -5.50
N SER A 159 -4.39 -1.82 -4.90
CA SER A 159 -5.56 -1.36 -5.67
C SER A 159 -6.10 -0.02 -5.20
N LYS A 160 -6.47 0.81 -6.17
CA LYS A 160 -7.19 2.08 -5.95
C LYS A 160 -8.34 2.24 -6.92
N HIS A 161 -9.27 3.14 -6.58
CA HIS A 161 -10.32 3.52 -7.50
C HIS A 161 -9.73 4.26 -8.73
N GLU A 162 -10.31 4.06 -9.92
CA GLU A 162 -9.81 4.66 -11.17
C GLU A 162 -9.75 6.20 -11.18
N SER A 163 -10.50 6.87 -10.31
CA SER A 163 -10.43 8.33 -10.12
C SER A 163 -9.04 8.81 -9.71
N TRP A 164 -8.26 7.94 -9.07
CA TRP A 164 -6.88 8.20 -8.62
C TRP A 164 -5.82 7.78 -9.64
N LYS A 165 -6.20 7.37 -10.86
CA LYS A 165 -5.25 6.88 -11.89
C LYS A 165 -4.16 7.89 -12.24
N HIS A 166 -4.43 9.18 -12.08
CA HIS A 166 -3.48 10.25 -12.31
C HIS A 166 -2.29 10.27 -11.33
N GLU A 167 -2.35 9.49 -10.24
CA GLU A 167 -1.24 9.34 -9.29
C GLU A 167 -0.14 8.43 -9.85
N GLU A 168 -0.47 7.51 -10.75
CA GLU A 168 0.46 6.49 -11.32
C GLU A 168 1.37 5.89 -10.24
N GLU A 169 0.75 5.43 -9.15
CA GLU A 169 1.41 5.09 -7.91
C GLU A 169 2.14 3.75 -8.01
N TYR A 170 3.33 3.74 -7.42
CA TYR A 170 4.14 2.58 -7.13
C TYR A 170 4.34 2.54 -5.61
N ARG A 171 4.12 1.38 -5.02
CA ARG A 171 4.29 1.11 -3.59
C ARG A 171 5.42 0.13 -3.37
#